data_AF-A0A7W1TP26-F1
#
_entry.id   AF-A0A7W1TP26-F1
#
_cell.length_a   1.000
_cell.length_b   1.000
_cell.length_c   1.000
_cell.angle_alpha   90.00
_cell.angle_beta   90.00
_cell.angle_gamma   90.00
#
_symmetry.space_group_name_H-M   'P 1'
#
loop_
_entity.id
_entity.type
_entity.pdbx_description
1 polymer ?
#
loop_
_entity_poly.entity_id
_entity_poly.type
_entity_poly.pdbx_seq_one_letter_code
_entity_poly.pdbx_strand_id
1 'polypeptide(L)'
;MIEHRHCSAPVMSAFAEFERALIRERQREGIAVSKQRGGYQGRKKALIPEEIAQLKARAAAGESKTSLPQGAGISREMLYQYLRTS
;
A
#
# COMPACT_ATOMS: atom_id res chain seq x y z
N MET A 1 6.85 52.60 -17.80
CA MET A 1 7.38 52.30 -16.45
C MET A 1 6.35 51.40 -15.79
N ILE A 2 6.53 50.08 -15.80
CA ILE A 2 5.59 49.13 -15.19
C ILE A 2 6.09 48.92 -13.76
N GLU A 3 5.53 49.68 -12.83
CA GLU A 3 5.89 49.62 -11.41
C GLU A 3 4.98 48.66 -10.64
N HIS A 4 5.60 47.96 -9.69
CA HIS A 4 5.03 47.24 -8.55
C HIS A 4 4.22 45.96 -8.81
N ARG A 5 4.98 44.90 -9.15
CA ARG A 5 4.63 43.52 -8.81
C ARG A 5 4.44 43.41 -7.30
N HIS A 6 3.19 43.26 -6.86
CA HIS A 6 2.80 43.08 -5.46
C HIS A 6 3.53 41.88 -4.84
N CYS A 7 4.42 42.16 -3.89
CA CYS A 7 5.16 41.16 -3.12
C CYS A 7 4.42 40.87 -1.80
N SER A 8 3.26 40.23 -1.87
CA SER A 8 2.54 39.67 -0.71
C SER A 8 2.55 38.13 -0.68
N ALA A 9 3.03 37.49 -1.75
CA ALA A 9 3.11 36.04 -1.89
C ALA A 9 4.07 35.29 -0.93
N PRO A 10 5.26 35.83 -0.53
CA PRO A 10 6.24 35.04 0.23
C PRO A 10 5.77 34.68 1.64
N VAL A 11 5.14 35.64 2.32
CA VAL A 11 4.66 35.45 3.71
C VAL A 11 3.53 34.42 3.74
N MET A 12 2.54 34.55 2.86
CA MET A 12 1.43 33.60 2.78
C MET A 12 1.89 32.20 2.35
N SER A 13 2.89 32.10 1.46
CA SER A 13 3.50 30.81 1.10
C SER A 13 4.20 30.14 2.29
N ALA A 14 4.94 30.92 3.10
CA ALA A 14 5.62 30.40 4.28
C ALA A 14 4.64 29.88 5.34
N PHE A 15 3.51 30.57 5.56
CA PHE A 15 2.45 30.09 6.45
C PHE A 15 1.81 28.80 5.94
N ALA A 16 1.53 28.69 4.64
CA ALA A 16 0.96 27.48 4.06
C ALA A 16 1.89 26.26 4.22
N GLU A 17 3.21 26.46 4.13
CA GLU A 17 4.20 25.40 4.35
C GLU A 17 4.28 25.00 5.83
N PHE A 18 4.22 25.97 6.74
CA PHE A 18 4.20 25.72 8.19
C PHE A 18 2.98 24.90 8.63
N GLU A 19 1.78 25.28 8.17
CA GLU A 19 0.55 24.52 8.48
C GLU A 19 0.61 23.09 7.94
N ARG A 20 1.14 22.91 6.72
CA ARG A 20 1.35 21.57 6.14
C ARG A 20 2.33 20.74 6.97
N ALA A 21 3.38 21.34 7.51
CA ALA A 21 4.32 20.65 8.39
C ALA A 21 3.64 20.18 9.69
N LEU A 22 2.85 21.06 10.32
CA LEU A 22 2.07 20.72 11.52
C LEU A 22 1.05 19.60 11.29
N ILE A 23 0.33 19.62 10.17
CA ILE A 23 -0.64 18.56 9.83
C ILE A 23 0.06 17.20 9.67
N ARG A 24 1.22 17.18 9.00
CA ARG A 24 1.99 15.94 8.82
C ARG A 24 2.50 15.39 10.15
N GLU A 25 2.92 16.26 11.07
CA GLU A 25 3.41 15.82 12.37
C GLU A 25 2.31 15.14 13.19
N ARG A 26 1.13 15.76 13.28
CA ARG A 26 -0.04 15.16 13.93
C ARG A 26 -0.49 13.86 13.26
N GLN A 27 -0.42 13.78 11.93
CA GLN A 27 -0.71 12.54 11.21
C GLN A 27 0.28 11.44 11.56
N ARG A 28 1.59 11.74 11.68
CA ARG A 28 2.59 10.76 12.09
C ARG A 28 2.31 10.23 13.49
N GLU A 29 2.01 11.12 14.45
CA GLU A 29 1.63 10.73 15.81
C GLU A 29 0.39 9.82 15.80
N GLY A 30 -0.66 10.21 15.06
CA GLY A 30 -1.88 9.41 14.93
C GLY A 30 -1.62 8.03 14.30
N ILE A 31 -0.79 7.98 13.25
CA ILE A 31 -0.37 6.73 12.62
C ILE A 31 0.43 5.87 13.60
N ALA A 32 1.34 6.46 14.39
CA ALA A 32 2.13 5.74 15.38
C ALA A 32 1.25 5.09 16.44
N VAL A 33 0.28 5.84 17.00
CA VAL A 33 -0.70 5.32 17.97
C VAL A 33 -1.56 4.21 17.35
N SER A 34 -2.03 4.38 16.11
CA SER A 34 -2.84 3.36 15.42
C SER A 34 -2.02 2.09 15.09
N LYS A 35 -0.76 2.23 14.69
CA LYS A 35 0.16 1.10 14.50
C LYS A 35 0.40 0.33 15.79
N GLN A 36 0.61 1.02 16.92
CA GLN A 36 0.75 0.39 18.24
C GLN A 36 -0.52 -0.39 18.64
N ARG A 37 -1.69 0.13 18.29
CA ARG A 37 -2.99 -0.53 18.51
C ARG A 37 -3.32 -1.63 17.49
N GLY A 38 -2.44 -1.88 16.51
CA GLY A 38 -2.63 -2.91 15.48
C GLY A 38 -3.64 -2.56 14.39
N GLY A 39 -4.04 -1.29 14.25
CA GLY A 39 -5.06 -0.86 13.29
C GLY A 39 -4.67 -0.97 11.82
N TYR A 40 -3.37 -1.04 11.51
CA TYR A 40 -2.87 -1.19 10.15
C TYR A 40 -2.35 -2.60 9.91
N GLN A 41 -3.18 -3.46 9.30
CA GLN A 41 -2.80 -4.83 8.90
C GLN A 41 -2.38 -4.93 7.42
N GLY A 42 -2.15 -3.79 6.76
CA GLY A 42 -1.83 -3.72 5.33
C GLY A 42 -2.99 -4.18 4.45
N ARG A 43 -2.69 -4.48 3.19
CA ARG A 43 -3.67 -5.04 2.26
C ARG A 43 -4.01 -6.46 2.72
N LYS A 44 -5.30 -6.78 2.86
CA LYS A 44 -5.76 -8.16 3.11
C LYS A 44 -5.19 -9.08 2.03
N LYS A 45 -4.62 -10.22 2.44
CA LYS A 45 -4.19 -11.26 1.49
C LYS A 45 -5.40 -11.71 0.69
N ALA A 46 -5.21 -11.95 -0.61
CA ALA A 46 -6.31 -12.40 -1.48
C ALA A 46 -6.76 -13.82 -1.16
N LEU A 47 -5.85 -14.65 -0.66
CA LEU A 47 -6.10 -16.03 -0.26
C LEU A 47 -5.77 -16.24 1.23
N ILE A 48 -6.56 -17.08 1.90
CA ILE A 48 -6.28 -17.55 3.25
C ILE A 48 -5.16 -18.61 3.24
N PRO A 49 -4.49 -18.88 4.38
CA PRO A 49 -3.37 -19.84 4.43
C PRO A 49 -3.71 -21.23 3.89
N GLU A 50 -4.93 -21.71 4.13
CA GLU A 50 -5.42 -23.01 3.64
C GLU A 50 -5.53 -23.05 2.12
N GLU A 51 -6.07 -21.99 1.51
CA GLU A 51 -6.15 -21.86 0.05
C GLU A 51 -4.77 -21.79 -0.58
N ILE A 52 -3.81 -21.11 0.06
CA ILE A 52 -2.42 -21.07 -0.40
C ILE A 52 -1.80 -22.48 -0.35
N ALA A 53 -2.06 -23.27 0.69
CA ALA A 53 -1.56 -24.64 0.80
C ALA A 53 -2.15 -25.54 -0.29
N GLN A 54 -3.47 -25.44 -0.54
CA GLN A 54 -4.13 -26.16 -1.63
C GLN A 54 -3.59 -25.75 -3.00
N LEU A 55 -3.39 -24.44 -3.22
CA LEU A 55 -2.81 -23.91 -4.45
C LEU A 55 -1.40 -24.46 -4.69
N LYS A 56 -0.57 -24.53 -3.63
CA LYS A 56 0.77 -25.14 -3.69
C LYS A 56 0.71 -26.63 -4.01
N ALA A 57 -0.20 -27.39 -3.39
CA ALA A 57 -0.37 -28.81 -3.64
C ALA A 57 -0.78 -29.10 -5.10
N ARG A 58 -1.72 -28.33 -5.65
CA ARG A 58 -2.14 -28.44 -7.06
C ARG A 58 -1.02 -28.08 -8.04
N ALA A 59 -0.25 -27.03 -7.72
CA ALA A 59 0.94 -26.68 -8.50
C ALA A 59 2.01 -27.78 -8.47
N ALA A 60 2.18 -28.48 -7.34
CA ALA A 60 3.10 -29.61 -7.21
C ALA A 60 2.60 -30.88 -7.93
N ALA A 61 1.27 -31.07 -8.02
CA ALA A 61 0.65 -32.14 -8.77
C ALA A 61 0.75 -31.98 -10.31
N GLY A 62 1.33 -30.87 -10.79
CA GLY A 62 1.56 -30.62 -12.20
C GLY A 62 0.41 -29.94 -12.93
N GLU A 63 -0.57 -29.36 -12.22
CA GLU A 63 -1.60 -28.53 -12.85
C GLU A 63 -0.97 -27.34 -13.60
N SER A 64 -1.61 -26.95 -14.70
CA SER A 64 -1.10 -25.88 -15.53
C SER A 64 -1.09 -24.55 -14.79
N LYS A 65 0.09 -23.91 -14.73
CA LYS A 65 0.31 -22.58 -14.15
C LYS A 65 -0.47 -21.47 -14.88
N THR A 66 -1.06 -21.77 -16.04
CA THR A 66 -1.91 -20.83 -16.78
C THR A 66 -3.38 -20.87 -16.37
N SER A 67 -3.91 -22.04 -16.00
CA SER A 67 -5.31 -22.24 -15.60
C SER A 67 -5.52 -22.13 -14.09
N LEU A 68 -4.51 -22.53 -13.31
CA LEU A 68 -4.56 -22.51 -11.84
C LEU A 68 -4.91 -21.12 -11.24
N PRO A 69 -4.35 -19.98 -11.74
CA PRO A 69 -4.70 -18.65 -11.22
C PRO A 69 -6.14 -18.24 -11.54
N GLN A 70 -6.67 -18.67 -12.68
CA GLN A 70 -8.02 -18.32 -13.15
C GLN A 70 -9.10 -18.89 -12.23
N GLY A 71 -8.92 -20.15 -11.79
CA GLY A 71 -9.84 -20.80 -10.85
C GLY A 71 -9.76 -20.24 -9.42
N ALA A 72 -8.63 -19.63 -9.05
CA ALA A 72 -8.39 -19.06 -7.72
C ALA A 72 -8.61 -17.53 -7.65
N GLY A 73 -8.96 -16.87 -8.75
CA GLY A 73 -9.19 -15.42 -8.79
C GLY A 73 -7.93 -14.58 -8.54
N ILE A 74 -6.74 -15.13 -8.79
CA ILE A 74 -5.45 -14.45 -8.58
C ILE A 74 -4.71 -14.23 -9.90
N SER A 75 -3.82 -13.25 -9.93
CA SER A 75 -2.94 -13.03 -11.10
C SER A 75 -1.84 -14.09 -11.18
N ARG A 76 -1.21 -14.22 -12.36
CA ARG A 76 -0.06 -15.12 -12.55
C ARG A 76 1.11 -14.71 -11.65
N GLU A 77 1.32 -13.40 -11.48
CA GLU A 77 2.36 -12.85 -10.60
C GLU A 77 2.13 -13.26 -9.14
N MET A 78 0.88 -13.19 -8.66
CA MET A 78 0.50 -13.65 -7.33
C MET A 78 0.76 -15.13 -7.13
N LEU A 79 0.45 -15.98 -8.13
CA LEU A 79 0.79 -17.40 -8.08
C LEU A 79 2.29 -17.60 -7.87
N TYR A 80 3.15 -16.96 -8.67
CA TYR A 80 4.59 -17.08 -8.51
C TYR A 80 5.09 -16.53 -7.17
N GLN A 81 4.48 -15.46 -6.66
CA GLN A 81 4.81 -14.92 -5.35
C GLN A 81 4.52 -15.94 -4.24
N TYR A 82 3.37 -16.59 -4.28
CA TYR A 82 3.03 -17.65 -3.32
C TYR A 82 3.92 -18.88 -3.45
N LEU A 83 4.32 -19.27 -4.66
CA LEU A 83 5.24 -20.39 -4.87
C LEU A 83 6.68 -20.08 -4.41
N ARG A 84 7.14 -18.83 -4.60
CA ARG A 84 8.47 -18.37 -4.21
C ARG A 84 8.60 -18.19 -2.69
N THR A 85 7.56 -17.71 -2.03
CA THR A 85 7.51 -17.58 -0.57
C THR A 85 7.16 -18.94 0.03
N SER A 86 8.16 -19.81 0.14
CA SER A 86 8.10 -21.06 0.89
C SER A 86 9.03 -20.99 2.09
#